data_AF-A0A7S1EC88-F1
#
_entry.id   AF-A0A7S1EC88-F1
#
_cell.length_a   1.000
_cell.length_b   1.000
_cell.length_c   1.000
_cell.angle_alpha   90.00
_cell.angle_beta   90.00
_cell.angle_gamma   90.00
#
_symmetry.space_group_name_H-M   'P 1'
#
loop_
_entity.id
_entity.type
_entity.pdbx_description
1 polymer ?
#
loop_
_entity_poly.entity_id
_entity_poly.type
_entity_poly.pdbx_seq_one_letter_code
_entity_poly.pdbx_strand_id
1 'polypeptide(L)'
;VSEDSSCVEVVGGGACDPALSVSLSHLHRDLATAISLGPFEDGTAAADCPGVGSGGPSCETQGGSWLIAPVNASEAAAILSPATATLSTFPSSDASFTLRPDGFGTATFTVTLRDSGAGDATQLDSPSATLTITVLPVNDPPVFNLLHSTVEVAEDSG
;
A
#
# COMPACT_ATOMS: atom_id res chain seq x y z
N VAL A 1 -1.24 6.99 -27.57
CA VAL A 1 -1.27 8.16 -26.66
C VAL A 1 -2.03 7.69 -25.43
N SER A 2 -1.43 6.97 -24.49
CA SER A 2 -0.65 7.49 -23.34
C SER A 2 -1.30 8.74 -22.75
N GLU A 3 -2.40 8.56 -22.04
CA GLU A 3 -2.86 9.54 -21.05
C GLU A 3 -2.53 8.98 -19.67
N ASP A 4 -1.24 9.12 -19.37
CA ASP A 4 -0.73 9.34 -18.03
C ASP A 4 -1.39 10.63 -17.50
N SER A 5 -2.41 10.48 -16.66
CA SER A 5 -3.00 11.60 -15.92
C SER A 5 -2.69 11.41 -14.45
N SER A 6 -1.43 11.68 -14.12
CA SER A 6 -1.02 12.05 -12.77
C SER A 6 -1.80 13.28 -12.31
N CYS A 7 -2.52 13.19 -11.19
CA CYS A 7 -2.89 14.37 -10.42
C CYS A 7 -2.13 14.33 -9.09
N VAL A 8 -0.92 14.88 -9.12
CA VAL A 8 -0.30 15.50 -7.95
C VAL A 8 -0.53 17.00 -8.12
N GLU A 9 -1.22 17.64 -7.17
CA GLU A 9 -0.90 19.04 -6.89
C GLU A 9 -0.70 19.29 -5.40
N VAL A 10 0.52 19.73 -5.14
CA VAL A 10 0.98 20.52 -4.01
C VAL A 10 0.25 21.85 -4.02
N VAL A 11 -0.30 22.24 -2.87
CA VAL A 11 -0.64 23.62 -2.45
C VAL A 11 -0.69 24.67 -3.57
N GLY A 12 -1.87 24.93 -4.16
CA GLY A 12 -2.09 26.18 -4.94
C GLY A 12 -3.00 26.18 -6.17
N GLY A 13 -4.23 25.67 -6.10
CA GLY A 13 -5.41 26.21 -6.83
C GLY A 13 -5.42 26.21 -8.37
N GLY A 14 -5.97 25.15 -8.96
CA GLY A 14 -6.54 25.07 -10.31
C GLY A 14 -7.43 23.83 -10.45
N ALA A 15 -8.62 23.95 -11.03
CA ALA A 15 -9.75 23.03 -10.79
C ALA A 15 -9.60 21.61 -11.39
N CYS A 16 -9.78 20.59 -10.53
CA CYS A 16 -10.00 19.18 -10.91
C CYS A 16 -11.51 18.89 -11.00
N ASP A 17 -11.90 18.04 -11.95
CA ASP A 17 -13.25 17.47 -12.06
C ASP A 17 -13.68 16.80 -10.72
N PRO A 18 -14.82 17.19 -10.11
CA PRO A 18 -15.18 16.80 -8.75
C PRO A 18 -15.79 15.39 -8.60
N ALA A 19 -15.93 14.59 -9.66
CA ALA A 19 -16.61 13.29 -9.60
C ALA A 19 -15.66 12.06 -9.63
N LEU A 20 -14.75 11.95 -8.65
CA LEU A 20 -13.95 10.74 -8.31
C LEU A 20 -12.51 10.64 -8.88
N SER A 21 -11.71 11.70 -8.78
CA SER A 21 -10.24 11.52 -8.79
C SER A 21 -9.69 11.28 -7.38
N VAL A 22 -10.20 10.26 -6.68
CA VAL A 22 -9.53 9.77 -5.46
C VAL A 22 -8.27 9.06 -5.94
N SER A 23 -7.09 9.51 -5.49
CA SER A 23 -5.85 8.78 -5.72
C SER A 23 -6.02 7.37 -5.20
N LEU A 24 -6.09 6.40 -6.10
CA LEU A 24 -6.16 4.99 -5.72
C LEU A 24 -4.83 4.51 -5.14
N SER A 25 -3.74 5.25 -5.32
CA SER A 25 -2.46 4.94 -4.69
C SER A 25 -2.36 5.58 -3.30
N HIS A 26 -2.02 4.77 -2.31
CA HIS A 26 -1.89 5.16 -0.92
C HIS A 26 -0.49 4.84 -0.40
N LEU A 27 0.09 5.80 0.33
CA LEU A 27 1.34 5.65 1.08
C LEU A 27 1.05 5.95 2.56
N HIS A 28 1.25 4.97 3.41
CA HIS A 28 1.13 5.09 4.86
C HIS A 28 2.52 4.97 5.47
N ARG A 29 3.02 6.06 6.05
CA ARG A 29 4.37 6.11 6.63
C ARG A 29 4.40 5.53 8.03
N ASP A 30 5.58 5.04 8.43
CA ASP A 30 5.89 4.66 9.81
C ASP A 30 4.90 3.66 10.42
N LEU A 31 4.57 2.58 9.69
CA LEU A 31 3.60 1.57 10.12
C LEU A 31 4.03 0.86 11.41
N ALA A 32 5.33 0.63 11.58
CA ALA A 32 5.91 0.01 12.76
C ALA A 32 6.56 1.05 13.68
N THR A 33 6.19 1.02 14.96
CA THR A 33 6.70 1.94 16.00
C THR A 33 8.01 1.50 16.62
N ALA A 34 8.37 0.23 16.47
CA ALA A 34 9.64 -0.34 16.89
C ALA A 34 10.01 -1.46 15.91
N ILE A 35 11.23 -1.41 15.39
CA ILE A 35 11.75 -2.33 14.40
C ILE A 35 13.11 -2.77 14.92
N SER A 36 13.33 -4.07 15.04
CA SER A 36 14.60 -4.62 15.51
C SER A 36 14.80 -6.00 14.92
N LEU A 37 16.01 -6.28 14.44
CA LEU A 37 16.45 -7.60 14.01
C LEU A 37 17.14 -8.38 15.15
N GLY A 38 17.37 -7.72 16.29
CA GLY A 38 18.11 -8.27 17.42
C GLY A 38 19.04 -7.22 18.04
N PRO A 39 19.72 -7.57 19.15
CA PRO A 39 20.76 -6.71 19.71
C PRO A 39 21.90 -6.53 18.70
N PHE A 40 22.31 -5.28 18.43
CA PHE A 40 23.41 -4.91 17.54
C PHE A 40 23.15 -5.11 16.02
N GLU A 41 21.89 -5.28 15.62
CA GLU A 41 21.48 -5.57 14.22
C GLU A 41 20.47 -4.54 13.65
N ASP A 42 20.21 -3.45 14.38
CA ASP A 42 19.13 -2.50 14.08
C ASP A 42 19.52 -1.31 13.19
N GLY A 43 20.75 -1.27 12.67
CA GLY A 43 21.17 -0.17 11.82
C GLY A 43 22.31 -0.42 10.84
N THR A 44 22.41 0.49 9.86
CA THR A 44 23.45 0.51 8.82
C THR A 44 24.75 1.20 9.28
N ALA A 45 24.84 1.62 10.55
CA ALA A 45 25.90 2.49 11.05
C ALA A 45 26.56 1.97 12.33
N ALA A 46 27.84 2.31 12.52
CA ALA A 46 28.67 1.95 13.66
C ALA A 46 28.19 2.47 15.03
N ALA A 47 27.12 3.28 15.08
CA ALA A 47 26.51 3.78 16.32
C ALA A 47 25.83 2.66 17.12
N ASP A 48 25.34 1.63 16.43
CA ASP A 48 24.68 0.48 17.04
C ASP A 48 25.70 -0.57 17.52
N CYS A 49 27.00 -0.27 17.42
CA CYS A 49 28.10 -1.16 17.79
C CYS A 49 29.22 -0.46 18.59
N PRO A 50 28.94 0.04 19.81
CA PRO A 50 29.96 0.70 20.61
C PRO A 50 31.03 -0.30 21.06
N GLY A 51 32.23 -0.19 20.50
CA GLY A 51 33.44 -0.89 20.96
C GLY A 51 33.93 -2.06 20.09
N VAL A 52 33.18 -2.49 19.08
CA VAL A 52 33.58 -3.62 18.21
C VAL A 52 33.99 -3.22 16.79
N GLY A 53 33.66 -1.98 16.35
CA GLY A 53 33.90 -1.52 14.98
C GLY A 53 33.02 -2.26 13.95
N SER A 54 32.80 -1.68 12.77
CA SER A 54 32.08 -2.35 11.69
C SER A 54 32.86 -3.61 11.26
N GLY A 55 32.35 -4.80 11.57
CA GLY A 55 33.02 -6.08 11.28
C GLY A 55 33.47 -6.91 12.50
N GLY A 56 33.03 -6.58 13.72
CA GLY A 56 33.13 -7.49 14.86
C GLY A 56 32.15 -8.67 14.73
N PRO A 57 32.38 -9.83 15.39
CA PRO A 57 31.55 -11.04 15.26
C PRO A 57 30.11 -10.90 15.79
N SER A 58 29.75 -9.73 16.34
CA SER A 58 28.43 -9.39 16.88
C SER A 58 27.95 -8.01 16.40
N CYS A 59 28.56 -7.49 15.34
CA CYS A 59 28.20 -6.22 14.71
C CYS A 59 28.36 -6.40 13.21
N GLU A 60 27.27 -6.77 12.60
CA GLU A 60 27.22 -7.11 11.21
C GLU A 60 26.26 -6.15 10.53
N THR A 61 26.65 -5.62 9.37
CA THR A 61 25.80 -4.74 8.56
C THR A 61 24.74 -5.60 7.89
N GLN A 62 23.80 -6.13 8.68
CA GLN A 62 22.74 -6.99 8.19
C GLN A 62 21.51 -6.17 7.83
N GLY A 63 20.75 -6.70 6.87
CA GLY A 63 19.50 -6.10 6.42
C GLY A 63 18.32 -6.92 6.88
N GLY A 64 17.18 -6.25 7.05
CA GLY A 64 15.88 -6.89 7.19
C GLY A 64 15.12 -6.87 5.86
N SER A 65 14.23 -7.82 5.67
CA SER A 65 13.24 -7.76 4.59
C SER A 65 11.84 -7.95 5.15
N TRP A 66 10.89 -7.14 4.67
CA TRP A 66 9.50 -7.27 5.05
C TRP A 66 8.81 -8.32 4.19
N LEU A 67 8.12 -9.24 4.84
CA LEU A 67 7.21 -10.18 4.22
C LEU A 67 5.79 -9.71 4.50
N ILE A 68 5.06 -9.39 3.45
CA ILE A 68 3.66 -8.99 3.53
C ILE A 68 2.83 -9.87 2.59
N ALA A 69 1.79 -10.48 3.13
CA ALA A 69 0.91 -11.37 2.36
C ALA A 69 -0.54 -11.21 2.80
N PRO A 70 -1.51 -11.28 1.88
CA PRO A 70 -2.91 -11.27 2.24
C PRO A 70 -3.26 -12.55 3.01
N VAL A 71 -4.04 -12.42 4.08
CA VAL A 71 -4.63 -13.58 4.79
C VAL A 71 -5.62 -14.30 3.88
N ASN A 72 -6.42 -13.53 3.13
CA ASN A 72 -7.33 -14.02 2.11
C ASN A 72 -7.11 -13.25 0.81
N ALA A 73 -6.59 -13.94 -0.22
CA ALA A 73 -6.27 -13.34 -1.50
C ALA A 73 -7.50 -12.76 -2.22
N SER A 74 -8.67 -13.37 -2.05
CA SER A 74 -9.91 -12.91 -2.69
C SER A 74 -10.42 -11.61 -2.07
N GLU A 75 -10.33 -11.46 -0.74
CA GLU A 75 -10.69 -10.22 -0.05
C GLU A 75 -9.72 -9.09 -0.42
N ALA A 76 -8.42 -9.38 -0.48
CA ALA A 76 -7.43 -8.41 -0.95
C ALA A 76 -7.67 -8.01 -2.42
N ALA A 77 -8.01 -8.95 -3.30
CA ALA A 77 -8.30 -8.67 -4.70
C ALA A 77 -9.62 -7.90 -4.91
N ALA A 78 -10.53 -7.94 -3.95
CA ALA A 78 -11.78 -7.18 -3.99
C ALA A 78 -11.53 -5.68 -3.80
N ILE A 79 -10.50 -5.30 -3.03
CA ILE A 79 -10.24 -3.89 -2.67
C ILE A 79 -8.92 -3.33 -3.21
N LEU A 80 -7.95 -4.16 -3.59
CA LEU A 80 -6.64 -3.72 -4.11
C LEU A 80 -6.37 -4.21 -5.55
N SER A 81 -5.58 -3.45 -6.31
CA SER A 81 -5.05 -3.85 -7.61
C SER A 81 -3.61 -3.38 -7.79
N PRO A 82 -2.59 -4.27 -7.73
CA PRO A 82 -2.68 -5.71 -7.49
C PRO A 82 -3.18 -6.06 -6.08
N ALA A 83 -3.58 -7.32 -5.85
CA ALA A 83 -4.13 -7.84 -4.58
C ALA A 83 -3.10 -7.95 -3.43
N THR A 84 -2.16 -7.01 -3.36
CA THR A 84 -0.99 -7.02 -2.49
C THR A 84 -0.68 -5.61 -2.01
N ALA A 85 -0.30 -5.48 -0.75
CA ALA A 85 0.39 -4.31 -0.23
C ALA A 85 1.90 -4.56 -0.22
N THR A 86 2.70 -3.49 -0.18
CA THR A 86 4.17 -3.53 -0.12
C THR A 86 4.66 -2.69 1.05
N LEU A 87 5.85 -3.01 1.55
CA LEU A 87 6.54 -2.22 2.56
C LEU A 87 7.87 -1.70 1.99
N SER A 88 8.26 -0.49 2.39
CA SER A 88 9.57 0.08 2.06
C SER A 88 10.71 -0.79 2.56
N THR A 89 11.90 -0.61 2.01
CA THR A 89 13.12 -1.28 2.49
C THR A 89 13.39 -0.98 3.96
N PHE A 90 13.80 -2.00 4.71
CA PHE A 90 14.29 -1.84 6.08
C PHE A 90 15.40 -0.76 6.15
N PRO A 91 15.48 0.03 7.25
CA PRO A 91 14.66 -0.03 8.46
C PRO A 91 13.32 0.72 8.36
N SER A 92 12.98 1.29 7.21
CA SER A 92 11.69 1.97 7.04
C SER A 92 10.52 0.98 7.00
N SER A 93 9.33 1.43 7.39
CA SER A 93 8.10 0.62 7.40
C SER A 93 6.93 1.33 6.69
N ASP A 94 7.22 2.08 5.63
CA ASP A 94 6.20 2.75 4.85
C ASP A 94 5.42 1.72 4.01
N ALA A 95 4.11 1.61 4.23
CA ALA A 95 3.22 0.72 3.49
C ALA A 95 2.65 1.42 2.24
N SER A 96 2.72 0.74 1.10
CA SER A 96 2.17 1.22 -0.17
C SER A 96 1.22 0.20 -0.79
N PHE A 97 0.05 0.66 -1.23
CA PHE A 97 -0.94 -0.15 -1.91
C PHE A 97 -1.77 0.70 -2.87
N THR A 98 -2.38 0.05 -3.87
CA THR A 98 -3.29 0.69 -4.81
C THR A 98 -4.67 0.07 -4.67
N LEU A 99 -5.67 0.89 -4.40
CA LEU A 99 -7.07 0.51 -4.36
C LEU A 99 -7.57 0.13 -5.74
N ARG A 100 -8.53 -0.80 -5.76
CA ARG A 100 -9.29 -1.13 -6.96
C ARG A 100 -10.33 -0.01 -7.21
N PRO A 101 -10.52 0.45 -8.46
CA PRO A 101 -11.67 1.28 -8.80
C PRO A 101 -12.97 0.63 -8.33
N ASP A 102 -13.82 1.41 -7.65
CA ASP A 102 -15.08 0.98 -7.03
C ASP A 102 -14.96 -0.19 -6.03
N GLY A 103 -13.75 -0.52 -5.60
CA GLY A 103 -13.49 -1.56 -4.61
C GLY A 103 -13.82 -1.07 -3.21
N PHE A 104 -14.62 -1.83 -2.47
CA PHE A 104 -14.95 -1.56 -1.07
C PHE A 104 -14.99 -2.85 -0.26
N GLY A 105 -14.78 -2.75 1.04
CA GLY A 105 -14.70 -3.89 1.95
C GLY A 105 -13.47 -3.85 2.85
N THR A 106 -13.15 -4.98 3.46
CA THR A 106 -12.01 -5.12 4.37
C THR A 106 -11.12 -6.25 3.90
N ALA A 107 -9.80 -6.02 3.90
CA ALA A 107 -8.80 -7.06 3.70
C ALA A 107 -7.78 -7.03 4.84
N THR A 108 -7.26 -8.21 5.18
CA THR A 108 -6.25 -8.39 6.21
C THR A 108 -4.97 -8.96 5.61
N PHE A 109 -3.83 -8.50 6.14
CA PHE A 109 -2.49 -8.89 5.71
C PHE A 109 -1.67 -9.32 6.91
N THR A 110 -0.87 -10.36 6.75
CA THR A 110 0.21 -10.69 7.71
C THR A 110 1.46 -9.94 7.32
N VAL A 111 2.10 -9.30 8.30
CA VAL A 111 3.36 -8.60 8.17
C VAL A 111 4.38 -9.25 9.09
N THR A 112 5.52 -9.63 8.52
CA THR A 112 6.63 -10.26 9.25
C THR A 112 7.92 -9.57 8.83
N LEU A 113 8.79 -9.29 9.80
CA LEU A 113 10.16 -8.88 9.53
C LEU A 113 11.03 -10.13 9.47
N ARG A 114 11.68 -10.35 8.33
CA ARG A 114 12.66 -11.42 8.15
C ARG A 114 14.06 -10.86 8.28
N ASP A 115 14.79 -11.41 9.23
CA ASP A 115 16.23 -11.25 9.33
C ASP A 115 16.92 -12.06 8.21
N SER A 116 17.83 -11.41 7.49
CA SER A 116 18.53 -12.04 6.36
C SER A 116 19.62 -13.01 6.80
N GLY A 117 20.10 -12.90 8.04
CA GLY A 117 21.15 -13.74 8.62
C GLY A 117 22.55 -13.48 8.05
N ALA A 118 23.58 -13.83 8.81
CA ALA A 118 24.99 -13.47 8.57
C ALA A 118 25.67 -14.34 7.51
N GLY A 119 24.91 -14.82 6.53
CA GLY A 119 25.34 -15.89 5.63
C GLY A 119 25.43 -17.27 6.32
N ASP A 120 25.14 -17.37 7.61
CA ASP A 120 24.73 -18.61 8.26
C ASP A 120 23.23 -18.83 8.01
N ALA A 121 22.80 -20.08 7.95
CA ALA A 121 21.45 -20.45 7.55
C ALA A 121 20.38 -20.13 8.64
N THR A 122 20.63 -19.15 9.51
CA THR A 122 19.78 -18.76 10.63
C THR A 122 18.92 -17.56 10.28
N GLN A 123 18.22 -17.61 9.15
CA GLN A 123 17.15 -16.65 8.86
C GLN A 123 16.08 -16.80 9.94
N LEU A 124 15.81 -15.71 10.66
CA LEU A 124 14.81 -15.66 11.71
C LEU A 124 13.69 -14.71 11.29
N ASP A 125 12.45 -15.17 11.50
CA ASP A 125 11.26 -14.37 11.29
C ASP A 125 10.77 -13.83 12.63
N SER A 126 10.35 -12.56 12.63
CA SER A 126 9.59 -12.01 13.75
C SER A 126 8.25 -12.73 13.92
N PRO A 127 7.60 -12.64 15.09
CA PRO A 127 6.17 -12.89 15.17
C PRO A 127 5.43 -12.08 14.11
N SER A 128 4.39 -12.66 13.51
CA SER A 128 3.56 -11.97 12.52
C SER A 128 2.65 -10.94 13.21
N ALA A 129 2.54 -9.78 12.59
CA ALA A 129 1.57 -8.74 12.92
C ALA A 129 0.47 -8.70 11.86
N THR A 130 -0.71 -8.20 12.23
CA THR A 130 -1.85 -8.05 11.31
C THR A 130 -2.02 -6.60 10.90
N LEU A 131 -2.05 -6.35 9.59
CA LEU A 131 -2.46 -5.09 8.99
C LEU A 131 -3.88 -5.26 8.41
N THR A 132 -4.80 -4.39 8.82
CA THR A 132 -6.17 -4.36 8.29
C THR A 132 -6.37 -3.11 7.45
N ILE A 133 -6.82 -3.29 6.21
CA ILE A 133 -7.20 -2.21 5.30
C ILE A 133 -8.71 -2.26 5.11
N THR A 134 -9.39 -1.15 5.42
CA THR A 134 -10.84 -1.01 5.24
C THR A 134 -11.12 0.14 4.27
N VAL A 135 -11.83 -0.18 3.19
CA VAL A 135 -12.28 0.78 2.17
C VAL A 135 -13.80 0.90 2.27
N LEU A 136 -14.27 2.11 2.57
CA LEU A 136 -15.69 2.39 2.73
C LEU A 136 -16.35 2.64 1.37
N PRO A 137 -17.58 2.16 1.13
CA PRO A 137 -18.30 2.47 -0.09
C PRO A 137 -18.68 3.95 -0.15
N VAL A 138 -18.65 4.52 -1.35
CA VAL A 138 -19.17 5.87 -1.66
C VAL A 138 -20.45 5.71 -2.48
N ASN A 139 -21.46 6.54 -2.22
CA ASN A 139 -22.73 6.47 -2.94
C ASN A 139 -22.68 7.31 -4.22
N ASP A 140 -22.84 6.66 -5.37
CA ASP A 140 -22.86 7.33 -6.68
C ASP A 140 -24.22 7.99 -6.98
N PRO A 141 -24.24 9.17 -7.65
CA PRO A 141 -25.48 9.79 -8.09
C PRO A 141 -26.13 9.03 -9.27
N PRO A 142 -27.47 9.03 -9.41
CA PRO A 142 -28.12 8.43 -10.57
C PRO A 142 -27.78 9.18 -11.87
N VAL A 143 -27.63 8.44 -12.97
CA VAL A 143 -27.30 8.99 -14.30
C VAL A 143 -28.33 8.49 -15.33
N PHE A 144 -28.75 9.35 -16.26
CA PHE A 144 -29.57 8.95 -17.41
C PHE A 144 -29.07 9.64 -18.69
N ASN A 145 -29.14 8.91 -19.81
CA ASN A 145 -28.79 9.43 -21.13
C ASN A 145 -30.00 9.24 -22.05
N LEU A 146 -30.38 10.29 -22.79
CA LEU A 146 -31.44 10.19 -23.80
C LEU A 146 -30.86 9.63 -25.10
N LEU A 147 -31.46 8.57 -25.62
CA LEU A 147 -31.14 8.07 -26.98
C LEU A 147 -31.56 9.09 -28.05
N HIS A 148 -32.68 9.76 -27.81
CA HIS A 148 -33.18 10.84 -28.65
C HIS A 148 -33.59 12.00 -27.73
N SER A 149 -33.06 13.19 -28.00
CA SER A 149 -33.47 14.43 -27.32
C SER A 149 -34.78 15.00 -27.88
N THR A 150 -35.30 14.40 -28.94
CA THR A 150 -36.47 14.89 -29.67
C THR A 150 -37.31 13.69 -30.09
N VAL A 151 -38.60 13.79 -29.85
CA VAL A 151 -39.61 12.81 -30.29
C VAL A 151 -40.62 13.58 -31.11
N GLU A 152 -40.77 13.21 -32.38
CA GLU A 152 -41.79 13.74 -33.27
C GLU A 152 -42.87 12.67 -33.45
N VAL A 153 -44.11 13.02 -33.15
CA VAL A 153 -45.28 12.15 -33.33
C VAL A 153 -46.34 12.97 -34.04
N ALA A 154 -46.91 12.43 -35.12
CA ALA A 154 -48.10 13.00 -35.73
C ALA A 154 -49.31 12.71 -34.84
N GLU A 155 -50.19 13.71 -34.67
CA GLU A 155 -51.38 13.61 -33.82
C GLU A 155 -52.30 12.42 -34.18
N ASP A 156 -52.28 12.00 -35.45
CA ASP A 156 -53.13 10.93 -36.01
C ASP A 156 -52.52 9.52 -35.90
N SER A 157 -51.49 9.31 -35.08
CA SER A 157 -50.74 8.03 -35.04
C SER A 157 -51.37 6.95 -34.13
N GLY A 158 -52.67 7.00 -33.84
CA GLY A 158 -53.39 6.14 -32.88
C GLY A 158 -54.29 5.08 -33.48
#